data_AF-A0AA36BX89-F1
#
_entry.id   AF-A0AA36BX89-F1
#
_cell.length_a   1.000
_cell.length_b   1.000
_cell.length_c   1.000
_cell.angle_alpha   90.00
_cell.angle_beta   90.00
_cell.angle_gamma   90.00
#
_symmetry.space_group_name_H-M   'P 1'
#
loop_
_entity.id
_entity.type
_entity.pdbx_description
1 polymer ?
#
loop_
_entity_poly.entity_id
_entity_poly.type
_entity_poly.pdbx_seq_one_letter_code
_entity_poly.pdbx_strand_id
1 'polypeptide(L)'
;MEVMLLTLTTILAVTSGLGINEANYKRLEPGYSYDYIETPLTQPQFPTVRSRLECAAIALNSQSEVFTYNSVSRVCKNYTPKDIITVVNKTNINEIAFYRLYALSMGLGSKVYESFLNEGIPSTWNVSECIGAVCPNLFRHPFLDLWDHLSIDEVKLVVYKNQTAVVNMVFDGRNTSIESWFSREKLKSSPWSDVFSASVNLFAMEGFHGRRRFYMSSLHNDCGGDSGWFMVVQSSYCPFEEILPAPVIFYSPENLQVIWNDNSETADSMAIFIRLNL
;
A
#
# COMPACT_ATOMS: atom_id res chain seq x y z
N MET A 1 -23.03 2.15 -7.14
CA MET A 1 -22.32 2.69 -8.31
C MET A 1 -21.14 1.78 -8.54
N GLU A 2 -21.05 1.17 -9.71
CA GLU A 2 -20.03 0.15 -10.01
C GLU A 2 -18.90 0.77 -10.83
N VAL A 3 -17.66 0.36 -10.54
CA VAL A 3 -16.46 0.84 -11.22
C VAL A 3 -15.80 -0.32 -11.94
N MET A 4 -15.43 -0.07 -13.19
CA MET A 4 -14.88 -1.07 -14.09
C MET A 4 -13.58 -0.53 -14.70
N LEU A 5 -12.55 -1.37 -14.74
CA LEU A 5 -11.22 -1.06 -15.28
C LEU A 5 -10.92 -1.96 -16.48
N LEU A 6 -10.53 -1.35 -17.59
CA LEU A 6 -10.09 -2.04 -18.80
C LEU A 6 -8.68 -2.60 -18.56
N THR A 7 -8.48 -3.88 -18.86
CA THR A 7 -7.18 -4.53 -18.66
C THR A 7 -6.33 -4.51 -19.94
N LEU A 8 -5.00 -4.44 -19.81
CA LEU A 8 -4.09 -4.34 -20.97
C LEU A 8 -4.26 -5.49 -21.98
N THR A 9 -4.51 -6.70 -21.50
CA THR A 9 -4.78 -7.90 -22.32
C THR A 9 -6.07 -7.77 -23.13
N THR A 10 -7.09 -7.10 -22.59
CA THR A 10 -8.37 -6.92 -23.26
C THR A 10 -8.34 -5.77 -24.28
N ILE A 11 -7.44 -4.78 -24.11
CA ILE A 11 -7.17 -3.74 -25.12
C ILE A 11 -6.71 -4.37 -26.45
N LEU A 12 -5.73 -5.27 -26.39
CA LEU A 12 -5.20 -5.96 -27.58
C LEU A 12 -6.29 -6.78 -28.29
N ALA A 13 -7.10 -7.51 -27.52
CA ALA A 13 -8.19 -8.32 -28.06
C ALA A 13 -9.27 -7.45 -28.76
N VAL A 14 -9.66 -6.31 -28.19
CA VAL A 14 -10.64 -5.39 -28.80
C VAL A 14 -10.11 -4.78 -30.10
N THR A 15 -8.84 -4.38 -30.15
CA THR A 15 -8.23 -3.83 -31.38
C THR A 15 -8.15 -4.85 -32.53
N SER A 16 -8.21 -6.15 -32.22
CA SER A 16 -8.21 -7.23 -33.21
C SER A 16 -9.60 -7.58 -33.77
N GLY A 17 -10.65 -6.81 -33.44
CA GLY A 17 -11.98 -6.94 -34.06
C GLY A 17 -12.95 -7.89 -33.33
N LEU A 18 -12.63 -8.30 -32.10
CA LEU A 18 -13.59 -8.99 -31.23
C LEU A 18 -14.68 -8.02 -30.75
N GLY A 19 -15.92 -8.49 -30.71
CA GLY A 19 -17.08 -7.70 -30.29
C GLY A 19 -16.93 -7.10 -28.88
N ILE A 20 -17.55 -5.94 -28.67
CA ILE A 20 -17.53 -5.20 -27.40
C ILE A 20 -18.32 -5.99 -26.32
N ASN A 21 -17.66 -6.38 -25.23
CA ASN A 21 -18.27 -7.13 -24.12
C ASN A 21 -17.79 -6.61 -22.75
N GLU A 22 -18.64 -6.67 -21.72
CA GLU A 22 -18.31 -6.37 -20.32
C GLU A 22 -17.18 -7.25 -19.78
N ALA A 23 -17.00 -8.47 -20.32
CA ALA A 23 -15.89 -9.36 -19.98
C ALA A 23 -14.50 -8.72 -20.24
N ASN A 24 -14.44 -7.66 -21.05
CA ASN A 24 -13.22 -6.91 -21.31
C ASN A 24 -12.79 -6.05 -20.10
N TYR A 25 -13.66 -5.87 -19.10
CA TYR A 25 -13.42 -5.01 -17.95
C TYR A 25 -13.43 -5.80 -16.63
N LYS A 26 -12.51 -5.45 -15.72
CA LYS A 26 -12.47 -5.96 -14.36
C LYS A 26 -13.29 -5.06 -13.43
N ARG A 27 -14.16 -5.66 -12.61
CA ARG A 27 -14.89 -4.96 -11.55
C ARG A 27 -13.97 -4.59 -10.40
N LEU A 28 -14.06 -3.36 -9.92
CA LEU A 28 -13.45 -2.96 -8.65
C LEU A 28 -14.44 -3.23 -7.51
N GLU A 29 -13.96 -3.89 -6.46
CA GLU A 29 -14.76 -4.28 -5.31
C GLU A 29 -15.30 -3.05 -4.53
N PRO A 30 -16.36 -3.19 -3.71
CA PRO A 30 -16.87 -2.10 -2.87
C PRO A 30 -15.78 -1.50 -1.97
N GLY A 31 -15.73 -0.17 -1.86
CA GLY A 31 -14.67 0.55 -1.12
C GLY A 31 -13.87 1.55 -1.97
N TYR A 32 -14.35 1.92 -3.16
CA TYR A 32 -13.71 2.91 -4.01
C TYR A 32 -14.74 3.95 -4.48
N SER A 33 -14.45 5.22 -4.26
CA SER A 33 -15.10 6.39 -4.89
C SER A 33 -14.06 7.09 -5.76
N TYR A 34 -14.44 8.04 -6.61
CA TYR A 34 -13.50 8.68 -7.53
C TYR A 34 -13.82 10.15 -7.68
N ASP A 35 -12.78 10.98 -7.79
CA ASP A 35 -12.88 12.41 -8.05
C ASP A 35 -11.87 12.88 -9.11
N TYR A 36 -12.27 13.89 -9.88
CA TYR A 36 -11.42 14.53 -10.89
C TYR A 36 -10.44 15.48 -10.21
N ILE A 37 -9.15 15.38 -10.53
CA ILE A 37 -8.14 16.25 -9.92
C ILE A 37 -8.05 17.60 -10.66
N GLU A 38 -8.39 17.67 -11.96
CA GLU A 38 -8.17 18.88 -12.75
C GLU A 38 -9.18 19.10 -13.90
N THR A 39 -10.48 19.23 -13.60
CA THR A 39 -11.45 19.74 -14.61
C THR A 39 -12.24 20.95 -14.10
N PRO A 40 -12.56 21.93 -14.98
CA PRO A 40 -13.22 23.17 -14.57
C PRO A 40 -14.59 22.92 -13.95
N LEU A 41 -14.98 23.79 -13.00
CA LEU A 41 -16.20 23.79 -12.18
C LEU A 41 -17.56 23.73 -12.93
N THR A 42 -17.57 23.52 -14.24
CA THR A 42 -18.76 23.13 -15.00
C THR A 42 -18.76 21.62 -15.16
N GLN A 43 -19.53 20.92 -14.32
CA GLN A 43 -19.75 19.48 -14.45
C GLN A 43 -20.17 19.16 -15.90
N PRO A 44 -19.43 18.34 -16.66
CA PRO A 44 -19.93 17.84 -17.93
C PRO A 44 -21.22 17.04 -17.67
N GLN A 45 -22.26 17.33 -18.45
CA GLN A 45 -23.54 16.64 -18.34
C GLN A 45 -23.33 15.19 -18.81
N PHE A 46 -23.17 14.27 -17.85
CA PHE A 46 -22.90 12.87 -18.15
C PHE A 46 -24.09 12.21 -18.85
N PRO A 47 -23.87 11.38 -19.89
CA PRO A 47 -24.94 10.71 -20.60
C PRO A 47 -25.64 9.67 -19.71
N THR A 48 -26.96 9.58 -19.85
CA THR A 48 -27.74 8.46 -19.30
C THR A 48 -27.86 7.35 -20.33
N VAL A 49 -27.50 6.13 -19.96
CA VAL A 49 -27.47 4.95 -20.85
C VAL A 49 -28.37 3.83 -20.31
N ARG A 50 -28.81 2.94 -21.20
CA ARG A 50 -29.80 1.90 -20.87
C ARG A 50 -29.18 0.69 -20.17
N SER A 51 -27.85 0.53 -20.23
CA SER A 51 -27.17 -0.59 -19.60
C SER A 51 -25.71 -0.30 -19.29
N ARG A 52 -25.12 -1.12 -18.41
CA ARG A 52 -23.69 -1.10 -18.11
C ARG A 52 -22.85 -1.45 -19.34
N LEU A 53 -23.29 -2.43 -20.15
CA LEU A 53 -22.67 -2.79 -21.43
C LEU A 53 -22.60 -1.61 -22.41
N GLU A 54 -23.66 -0.80 -22.47
CA GLU A 54 -23.67 0.42 -23.29
C GLU A 54 -22.65 1.45 -22.78
N CYS A 55 -22.51 1.60 -21.46
CA CYS A 55 -21.48 2.44 -20.86
C CYS A 55 -20.06 1.94 -21.17
N ALA A 56 -19.85 0.62 -21.11
CA ALA A 56 -18.58 -0.01 -21.49
C ALA A 56 -18.23 0.22 -22.96
N ALA A 57 -19.22 0.17 -23.86
CA ALA A 57 -19.02 0.45 -25.28
C ALA A 57 -18.62 1.91 -25.54
N ILE A 58 -19.24 2.86 -24.83
CA ILE A 58 -18.86 4.27 -24.90
C ILE A 58 -17.42 4.46 -24.42
N ALA A 59 -17.05 3.84 -23.30
CA ALA A 59 -15.69 3.92 -22.75
C ALA A 59 -14.63 3.35 -23.70
N LEU A 60 -14.88 2.21 -24.34
CA LEU A 60 -13.96 1.65 -25.35
C LEU A 60 -13.79 2.60 -26.55
N ASN A 61 -14.89 3.13 -27.08
CA ASN A 61 -14.85 4.04 -28.23
C ASN A 61 -14.13 5.35 -27.93
N SER A 62 -14.15 5.81 -26.68
CA SER A 62 -13.43 7.01 -26.23
C SER A 62 -12.01 6.72 -25.74
N GLN A 63 -11.50 5.49 -25.90
CA GLN A 63 -10.19 5.04 -25.38
C GLN A 63 -10.04 5.24 -23.87
N SER A 64 -11.15 5.15 -23.14
CA SER A 64 -11.19 5.29 -21.68
C SER A 64 -10.87 3.96 -21.00
N GLU A 65 -9.84 3.98 -20.17
CA GLU A 65 -9.42 2.81 -19.40
C GLU A 65 -10.38 2.54 -18.22
N VAL A 66 -11.04 3.58 -17.71
CA VAL A 66 -11.96 3.49 -16.58
C VAL A 66 -13.33 4.00 -16.99
N PHE A 67 -14.37 3.34 -16.49
CA PHE A 67 -15.71 3.90 -16.51
C PHE A 67 -16.50 3.50 -15.26
N THR A 68 -17.57 4.25 -15.03
CA THR A 68 -18.47 4.06 -13.90
C THR A 68 -19.91 4.11 -14.35
N TYR A 69 -20.74 3.26 -13.74
CA TYR A 69 -22.16 3.18 -14.08
C TYR A 69 -23.02 3.12 -12.82
N ASN A 70 -24.08 3.95 -12.80
CA ASN A 70 -25.11 3.92 -11.77
C ASN A 70 -26.36 3.20 -12.27
N SER A 71 -26.70 2.08 -11.66
CA SER A 71 -27.85 1.25 -12.06
C SER A 71 -29.21 1.91 -11.81
N VAL A 72 -29.29 2.86 -10.86
CA VAL A 72 -30.52 3.56 -10.49
C VAL A 72 -30.72 4.81 -11.35
N SER A 73 -29.73 5.71 -11.38
CA SER A 73 -29.82 6.95 -12.14
C SER A 73 -29.49 6.82 -13.62
N ARG A 74 -29.00 5.63 -14.06
CA ARG A 74 -28.59 5.34 -15.43
C ARG A 74 -27.42 6.17 -15.96
N VAL A 75 -26.77 6.95 -15.11
CA VAL A 75 -25.64 7.80 -15.47
C VAL A 75 -24.40 6.96 -15.77
N CYS A 76 -23.78 7.22 -16.93
CA CYS A 76 -22.52 6.65 -17.37
C CYS A 76 -21.42 7.73 -17.33
N LYS A 77 -20.27 7.41 -16.74
CA LYS A 77 -19.09 8.28 -16.80
C LYS A 77 -17.91 7.48 -17.31
N ASN A 78 -17.32 7.92 -18.41
CA ASN A 78 -16.07 7.42 -18.96
C ASN A 78 -14.95 8.42 -18.67
N TYR A 79 -13.74 7.93 -18.46
CA TYR A 79 -12.60 8.78 -18.11
C TYR A 79 -11.47 8.52 -19.09
N THR A 80 -11.09 9.56 -19.81
CA THR A 80 -10.04 9.51 -20.83
C THR A 80 -8.65 9.55 -20.18
N PRO A 81 -7.58 9.15 -20.89
CA PRO A 81 -6.21 9.26 -20.38
C PRO A 81 -5.76 10.68 -20.01
N LYS A 82 -6.51 11.70 -20.44
CA LYS A 82 -6.28 13.11 -20.08
C LYS A 82 -6.96 13.50 -18.77
N ASP A 83 -7.91 12.70 -18.29
CA ASP A 83 -8.60 12.91 -17.04
C ASP A 83 -7.75 12.32 -15.90
N ILE A 84 -7.23 13.19 -15.03
CA ILE A 84 -6.51 12.77 -13.83
C ILE A 84 -7.57 12.37 -12.79
N ILE A 85 -7.65 11.08 -12.46
CA ILE A 85 -8.64 10.53 -11.52
C ILE A 85 -7.93 10.06 -10.25
N THR A 86 -8.47 10.41 -9.09
CA THR A 86 -8.13 9.73 -7.83
C THR A 86 -9.21 8.74 -7.48
N VAL A 87 -8.82 7.54 -7.04
CA VAL A 87 -9.74 6.55 -6.48
C VAL A 87 -9.65 6.63 -4.95
N VAL A 88 -10.70 7.14 -4.29
CA VAL A 88 -10.80 7.42 -2.85
C VAL A 88 -11.73 6.43 -2.15
N ASN A 89 -11.22 5.63 -1.21
CA ASN A 89 -12.04 4.76 -0.37
C ASN A 89 -12.84 5.58 0.67
N LYS A 90 -14.18 5.50 0.67
CA LYS A 90 -15.04 6.21 1.62
C LYS A 90 -15.65 5.26 2.65
N THR A 91 -15.18 5.32 3.89
CA THR A 91 -15.96 5.04 5.12
C THR A 91 -15.29 5.58 6.40
N ASN A 92 -14.82 6.84 6.43
CA ASN A 92 -14.82 7.65 7.65
C ASN A 92 -14.51 9.12 7.35
N ILE A 93 -15.26 10.05 7.95
CA ILE A 93 -15.20 11.49 7.61
C ILE A 93 -14.19 12.25 8.51
N ASN A 94 -13.61 11.57 9.51
CA ASN A 94 -12.59 12.15 10.40
C ASN A 94 -11.15 11.63 10.14
N GLU A 95 -10.95 10.77 9.16
CA GLU A 95 -9.62 10.43 8.61
C GLU A 95 -9.55 11.02 7.19
N ILE A 96 -8.90 12.17 7.05
CA ILE A 96 -8.50 12.71 5.73
C ILE A 96 -7.63 11.63 5.07
N ALA A 97 -8.15 11.05 3.98
CA ALA A 97 -7.96 9.64 3.62
C ALA A 97 -6.50 9.23 3.39
N PHE A 98 -6.08 8.19 4.12
CA PHE A 98 -4.82 7.49 3.88
C PHE A 98 -5.01 6.43 2.78
N TYR A 99 -4.27 6.54 1.68
CA TYR A 99 -4.26 5.60 0.55
C TYR A 99 -3.26 4.48 0.79
N ARG A 100 -3.71 3.23 0.83
CA ARG A 100 -2.81 2.07 0.99
C ARG A 100 -1.95 1.90 -0.24
N LEU A 101 -0.63 1.93 -0.07
CA LEU A 101 0.33 1.71 -1.15
C LEU A 101 0.99 0.34 -1.08
N TYR A 102 1.18 -0.19 0.12
CA TYR A 102 1.88 -1.44 0.32
C TYR A 102 1.25 -2.20 1.49
N ALA A 103 1.20 -3.53 1.38
CA ALA A 103 0.90 -4.39 2.52
C ALA A 103 1.57 -5.74 2.35
N LEU A 104 2.02 -6.35 3.44
CA LEU A 104 2.59 -7.69 3.44
C LEU A 104 2.13 -8.48 4.66
N SER A 105 1.99 -9.79 4.50
CA SER A 105 1.76 -10.73 5.59
C SER A 105 3.04 -11.50 5.95
N MET A 106 3.17 -11.89 7.21
CA MET A 106 4.27 -12.73 7.68
C MET A 106 4.32 -14.06 6.91
N GLY A 107 5.52 -14.55 6.63
CA GLY A 107 5.75 -15.93 6.25
C GLY A 107 5.50 -16.32 4.80
N LEU A 108 5.90 -15.47 3.87
CA LEU A 108 5.58 -15.61 2.45
C LEU A 108 6.77 -15.58 1.49
N GLY A 109 8.00 -15.61 1.99
CA GLY A 109 9.22 -15.50 1.19
C GLY A 109 9.34 -14.16 0.44
N SER A 110 8.47 -13.20 0.73
CA SER A 110 8.46 -11.90 0.07
C SER A 110 9.76 -11.16 0.30
N LYS A 111 10.35 -10.71 -0.81
CA LYS A 111 11.51 -9.83 -0.79
C LYS A 111 11.07 -8.41 -0.44
N VAL A 112 10.96 -8.11 0.86
CA VAL A 112 10.30 -6.89 1.37
C VAL A 112 10.91 -5.61 0.78
N TYR A 113 12.22 -5.45 0.87
CA TYR A 113 12.91 -4.25 0.37
C TYR A 113 12.77 -4.11 -1.15
N GLU A 114 13.09 -5.19 -1.87
CA GLU A 114 13.07 -5.23 -3.32
C GLU A 114 11.66 -5.00 -3.87
N SER A 115 10.65 -5.64 -3.28
CA SER A 115 9.26 -5.46 -3.69
C SER A 115 8.74 -4.06 -3.36
N PHE A 116 9.19 -3.42 -2.28
CA PHE A 116 8.80 -2.04 -1.99
C PHE A 116 9.38 -1.08 -3.05
N LEU A 117 10.68 -1.21 -3.34
CA LEU A 117 11.41 -0.34 -4.27
C LEU A 117 11.30 -0.70 -5.76
N ASN A 118 10.59 -1.78 -6.09
CA ASN A 118 10.48 -2.28 -7.47
C ASN A 118 11.82 -2.80 -8.04
N GLU A 119 12.66 -3.39 -7.21
CA GLU A 119 13.99 -3.88 -7.60
C GLU A 119 14.01 -5.38 -7.90
N GLY A 120 14.65 -5.76 -9.00
CA GLY A 120 14.76 -7.16 -9.40
C GLY A 120 13.53 -7.68 -10.15
N ILE A 121 13.21 -8.96 -9.99
CA ILE A 121 12.18 -9.65 -10.79
C ILE A 121 10.87 -9.76 -9.99
N PRO A 122 9.76 -9.12 -10.42
CA PRO A 122 8.50 -9.10 -9.67
C PRO A 122 7.91 -10.47 -9.34
N SER A 123 8.11 -11.46 -10.20
CA SER A 123 7.64 -12.83 -9.97
C SER A 123 8.30 -13.52 -8.76
N THR A 124 9.42 -13.00 -8.27
CA THR A 124 10.13 -13.53 -7.10
C THR A 124 9.67 -12.91 -5.78
N TRP A 125 8.77 -11.94 -5.81
CA TRP A 125 8.30 -11.24 -4.62
C TRP A 125 7.06 -11.87 -3.99
N ASN A 126 6.39 -12.77 -4.71
CA ASN A 126 5.15 -13.44 -4.30
C ASN A 126 3.95 -12.48 -4.15
N VAL A 127 3.89 -11.43 -4.99
CA VAL A 127 2.81 -10.40 -5.04
C VAL A 127 1.40 -10.93 -5.35
N SER A 128 1.28 -12.18 -5.80
CA SER A 128 0.00 -12.79 -6.21
C SER A 128 -0.38 -14.03 -5.40
N GLU A 129 0.40 -14.40 -4.39
CA GLU A 129 0.13 -15.60 -3.62
C GLU A 129 -0.95 -15.35 -2.56
N CYS A 130 -1.89 -16.29 -2.50
CA CYS A 130 -3.00 -16.34 -1.55
C CYS A 130 -2.73 -17.37 -0.46
N ILE A 131 -3.20 -17.12 0.77
CA ILE A 131 -3.25 -18.13 1.83
C ILE A 131 -4.72 -18.29 2.21
N GLY A 132 -5.30 -19.43 1.85
CA GLY A 132 -6.73 -19.67 2.06
C GLY A 132 -7.58 -18.60 1.35
N ALA A 133 -8.37 -17.85 2.12
CA ALA A 133 -9.23 -16.79 1.61
C ALA A 133 -8.58 -15.39 1.58
N VAL A 134 -7.32 -15.25 2.02
CA VAL A 134 -6.61 -13.97 2.10
C VAL A 134 -5.76 -13.78 0.84
N CYS A 135 -6.08 -12.74 0.07
CA CYS A 135 -5.46 -12.40 -1.22
C CYS A 135 -5.55 -10.88 -1.51
N PRO A 136 -4.55 -10.29 -2.21
CA PRO A 136 -3.17 -10.76 -2.29
C PRO A 136 -2.49 -10.56 -0.92
N ASN A 137 -1.62 -11.49 -0.53
CA ASN A 137 -0.92 -11.39 0.75
C ASN A 137 0.29 -10.44 0.72
N LEU A 138 0.73 -10.05 -0.48
CA LEU A 138 1.61 -8.93 -0.73
C LEU A 138 0.92 -8.00 -1.72
N PHE A 139 0.58 -6.80 -1.28
CA PHE A 139 -0.03 -5.75 -2.09
C PHE A 139 1.01 -4.67 -2.35
N ARG A 140 1.17 -4.27 -3.62
CA ARG A 140 2.04 -3.18 -4.05
C ARG A 140 1.30 -2.32 -5.07
N HIS A 141 1.10 -1.05 -4.77
CA HIS A 141 0.44 -0.10 -5.66
C HIS A 141 1.49 0.60 -6.54
N PRO A 142 1.22 0.82 -7.85
CA PRO A 142 2.14 1.54 -8.76
C PRO A 142 2.48 2.97 -8.33
N PHE A 143 1.71 3.57 -7.43
CA PHE A 143 2.02 4.91 -6.88
C PHE A 143 3.31 4.94 -6.06
N LEU A 144 3.81 3.80 -5.59
CA LEU A 144 5.15 3.73 -5.02
C LEU A 144 6.22 4.16 -6.04
N ASP A 145 6.06 3.78 -7.31
CA ASP A 145 6.99 4.15 -8.39
C ASP A 145 6.89 5.64 -8.79
N LEU A 146 5.86 6.32 -8.31
CA LEU A 146 5.60 7.73 -8.58
C LEU A 146 5.88 8.61 -7.35
N TRP A 147 6.52 8.08 -6.30
CA TRP A 147 6.69 8.75 -5.00
C TRP A 147 7.16 10.20 -5.13
N ASP A 148 8.21 10.43 -5.91
CA ASP A 148 8.83 11.76 -6.09
C ASP A 148 7.96 12.75 -6.88
N HIS A 149 6.87 12.27 -7.51
CA HIS A 149 5.87 13.07 -8.21
C HIS A 149 4.60 13.31 -7.41
N LEU A 150 4.45 12.65 -6.26
CA LEU A 150 3.28 12.79 -5.40
C LEU A 150 3.51 13.89 -4.36
N SER A 151 2.50 14.74 -4.17
CA SER A 151 2.50 15.71 -3.07
C SER A 151 2.11 15.02 -1.77
N ILE A 152 3.00 14.19 -1.21
CA ILE A 152 2.73 13.42 0.01
C ILE A 152 2.86 14.33 1.24
N ASP A 153 1.82 14.38 2.06
CA ASP A 153 1.76 15.11 3.33
C ASP A 153 2.19 14.22 4.50
N GLU A 154 1.61 13.02 4.60
CA GLU A 154 1.93 12.07 5.67
C GLU A 154 2.07 10.65 5.12
N VAL A 155 2.91 9.85 5.78
CA VAL A 155 2.99 8.41 5.56
C VAL A 155 2.59 7.71 6.85
N LYS A 156 1.72 6.72 6.78
CA LYS A 156 1.26 5.94 7.94
C LYS A 156 1.69 4.48 7.78
N LEU A 157 2.36 3.93 8.77
CA LEU A 157 2.70 2.51 8.86
C LEU A 157 1.88 1.89 9.99
N VAL A 158 1.13 0.84 9.66
CA VAL A 158 0.30 0.11 10.62
C VAL A 158 0.70 -1.36 10.63
N VAL A 159 0.84 -1.94 11.81
CA VAL A 159 1.10 -3.37 12.02
C VAL A 159 -0.10 -3.99 12.70
N TYR A 160 -0.51 -5.17 12.25
CA TYR A 160 -1.69 -5.87 12.73
C TYR A 160 -1.34 -7.22 13.34
N LYS A 161 -1.97 -7.51 14.48
CA LYS A 161 -1.98 -8.82 15.13
C LYS A 161 -3.42 -9.17 15.49
N ASN A 162 -3.87 -10.37 15.13
CA ASN A 162 -5.25 -10.81 15.29
C ASN A 162 -6.26 -9.77 14.76
N GLN A 163 -5.99 -9.23 13.56
CA GLN A 163 -6.80 -8.20 12.90
C GLN A 163 -6.91 -6.86 13.67
N THR A 164 -6.14 -6.68 14.74
CA THR A 164 -6.10 -5.46 15.55
C THR A 164 -4.81 -4.70 15.27
N ALA A 165 -4.89 -3.38 15.10
CA ALA A 165 -3.71 -2.54 14.95
C ALA A 165 -2.93 -2.48 16.28
N VAL A 166 -1.70 -2.99 16.29
CA VAL A 166 -0.82 -3.04 17.46
C VAL A 166 0.31 -2.01 17.40
N VAL A 167 0.71 -1.60 16.19
CA VAL A 167 1.63 -0.49 15.96
C VAL A 167 0.99 0.46 14.98
N ASN A 168 1.07 1.76 15.27
CA ASN A 168 0.63 2.82 14.38
C ASN A 168 1.62 3.97 14.45
N MET A 169 2.33 4.18 13.34
CA MET A 169 3.31 5.25 13.19
C MET A 169 2.87 6.18 12.08
N VAL A 170 3.05 7.48 12.30
CA VAL A 170 2.81 8.52 11.29
C VAL A 170 4.09 9.30 11.09
N PHE A 171 4.44 9.53 9.83
CA PHE A 171 5.62 10.24 9.39
C PHE A 171 5.21 11.47 8.57
N ASP A 172 6.04 12.51 8.60
CA ASP A 172 6.01 13.63 7.66
C ASP A 172 6.48 13.13 6.30
N GLY A 173 5.57 13.08 5.33
CA GLY A 173 5.89 12.62 3.97
C GLY A 173 6.49 13.71 3.08
N ARG A 174 6.47 14.97 3.53
CA ARG A 174 6.90 16.09 2.70
C ARG A 174 8.40 16.09 2.53
N ASN A 175 8.87 16.39 1.31
CA ASN A 175 10.28 16.43 0.96
C ASN A 175 11.01 15.13 1.39
N THR A 176 10.44 13.99 1.01
CA THR A 176 11.02 12.66 1.24
C THR A 176 11.09 11.90 -0.08
N SER A 177 12.04 10.98 -0.22
CA SER A 177 12.01 9.94 -1.24
C SER A 177 11.34 8.67 -0.70
N ILE A 178 11.08 7.71 -1.59
CA ILE A 178 10.58 6.38 -1.22
C ILE A 178 11.49 5.66 -0.20
N GLU A 179 12.78 6.01 -0.17
CA GLU A 179 13.75 5.43 0.77
C GLU A 179 13.89 6.22 2.08
N SER A 180 13.65 7.54 2.06
CA SER A 180 14.01 8.42 3.17
C SER A 180 12.87 8.74 4.15
N TRP A 181 11.61 8.45 3.78
CA TRP A 181 10.45 8.79 4.63
C TRP A 181 10.42 8.00 5.94
N PHE A 182 10.96 6.77 5.94
CA PHE A 182 11.06 5.92 7.13
C PHE A 182 12.34 6.23 7.90
N SER A 183 12.30 7.35 8.64
CA SER A 183 13.42 7.86 9.42
C SER A 183 12.93 8.52 10.72
N ARG A 184 13.82 8.64 11.70
CA ARG A 184 13.50 9.25 13.00
C ARG A 184 13.07 10.71 12.84
N GLU A 185 13.75 11.44 11.95
CA GLU A 185 13.53 12.87 11.70
C GLU A 185 12.14 13.14 11.09
N LYS A 186 11.59 12.15 10.38
CA LYS A 186 10.26 12.24 9.77
C LYS A 186 9.17 11.69 10.68
N LEU A 187 9.49 10.99 11.77
CA LEU A 187 8.50 10.41 12.66
C LEU A 187 7.72 11.50 13.41
N LYS A 188 6.39 11.56 13.21
CA LYS A 188 5.47 12.49 13.88
C LYS A 188 4.78 11.85 15.08
N SER A 189 4.42 10.57 14.98
CA SER A 189 3.78 9.81 16.06
C SER A 189 4.21 8.36 16.06
N SER A 190 4.30 7.77 17.24
CA SER A 190 4.73 6.40 17.49
C SER A 190 3.98 5.83 18.70
N PRO A 191 3.76 4.50 18.77
CA PRO A 191 3.22 3.89 19.98
C PRO A 191 4.24 3.85 21.13
N TRP A 192 5.52 4.06 20.84
CA TRP A 192 6.61 4.08 21.81
C TRP A 192 7.00 5.50 22.20
N SER A 193 6.89 5.80 23.48
CA SER A 193 7.13 7.12 24.06
C SER A 193 8.62 7.51 24.12
N ASP A 194 9.53 6.54 24.20
CA ASP A 194 10.97 6.76 24.32
C ASP A 194 11.69 6.93 23.00
N VAL A 195 11.07 6.62 21.86
CA VAL A 195 11.71 6.67 20.53
C VAL A 195 12.32 8.05 20.20
N PHE A 196 11.78 9.12 20.79
CA PHE A 196 12.27 10.48 20.61
C PHE A 196 13.40 10.87 21.57
N SER A 197 13.56 10.18 22.70
CA SER A 197 14.59 10.48 23.71
C SER A 197 15.71 9.45 23.77
N ALA A 198 15.45 8.20 23.38
CA ALA A 198 16.41 7.11 23.42
C ALA A 198 17.53 7.30 22.38
N SER A 199 18.65 6.62 22.62
CA SER A 199 19.68 6.42 21.60
C SER A 199 19.08 5.64 20.43
N VAL A 200 19.42 6.05 19.20
CA VAL A 200 19.04 5.32 17.99
C VAL A 200 20.31 5.15 17.20
N ASN A 201 20.74 3.91 17.01
CA ASN A 201 21.91 3.58 16.23
C ASN A 201 21.55 3.31 14.75
N LEU A 202 20.32 2.90 14.46
CA LEU A 202 19.83 2.69 13.11
C LEU A 202 18.30 2.86 13.03
N PHE A 203 17.84 3.73 12.14
CA PHE A 203 16.43 3.88 11.78
C PHE A 203 16.33 4.09 10.28
N ALA A 204 16.11 3.01 9.54
CA ALA A 204 16.04 3.05 8.09
C ALA A 204 15.25 1.88 7.51
N MET A 205 14.67 2.09 6.33
CA MET A 205 13.98 1.06 5.57
C MET A 205 14.95 -0.02 5.06
N GLU A 206 16.11 0.40 4.54
CA GLU A 206 17.20 -0.51 4.12
C GLU A 206 17.62 -1.42 5.28
N GLY A 207 17.66 -0.84 6.48
CA GLY A 207 17.97 -1.53 7.73
C GLY A 207 19.38 -2.09 7.75
N PHE A 208 19.55 -3.36 8.16
CA PHE A 208 20.86 -3.91 8.50
C PHE A 208 21.18 -5.22 7.76
N HIS A 209 22.35 -5.25 7.11
CA HIS A 209 22.92 -6.39 6.35
C HIS A 209 22.01 -7.02 5.29
N GLY A 210 21.01 -6.29 4.81
CA GLY A 210 20.02 -6.84 3.86
C GLY A 210 19.07 -7.87 4.48
N ARG A 211 19.05 -8.01 5.81
CA ARG A 211 18.29 -9.03 6.55
C ARG A 211 17.15 -8.43 7.35
N ARG A 212 17.45 -7.39 8.13
CA ARG A 212 16.50 -6.62 8.93
C ARG A 212 16.11 -5.39 8.12
N ARG A 213 14.88 -5.32 7.63
CA ARG A 213 14.30 -4.16 6.92
C ARG A 213 13.37 -3.38 7.81
N PHE A 214 13.04 -2.16 7.42
CA PHE A 214 12.20 -1.26 8.21
C PHE A 214 12.60 -1.30 9.69
N TYR A 215 13.88 -1.04 9.93
CA TYR A 215 14.51 -1.35 11.20
C TYR A 215 14.62 -0.10 12.06
N MET A 216 14.04 -0.15 13.25
CA MET A 216 14.13 0.84 14.32
C MET A 216 14.90 0.22 15.48
N SER A 217 16.21 0.45 15.49
CA SER A 217 17.17 -0.09 16.44
C SER A 217 17.69 0.99 17.37
N SER A 218 17.81 0.65 18.65
CA SER A 218 18.37 1.53 19.67
C SER A 218 19.86 1.27 19.87
N LEU A 219 20.20 -0.02 19.99
CA LEU A 219 21.52 -0.49 20.34
C LEU A 219 21.77 -1.84 19.67
N HIS A 220 22.96 -1.98 19.09
CA HIS A 220 23.51 -3.28 18.70
C HIS A 220 24.48 -3.71 19.80
N ASN A 221 24.16 -4.80 20.47
CA ASN A 221 24.97 -5.35 21.54
C ASN A 221 24.86 -6.87 21.48
N ASP A 222 25.23 -7.43 20.32
CA ASP A 222 25.07 -8.83 19.96
C ASP A 222 23.62 -9.35 20.01
N CYS A 223 23.39 -10.61 19.65
CA CYS A 223 22.05 -11.17 19.60
C CYS A 223 21.32 -11.15 20.95
N GLY A 224 22.05 -11.22 22.08
CA GLY A 224 21.46 -11.20 23.41
C GLY A 224 21.09 -9.80 23.90
N GLY A 225 21.82 -8.77 23.43
CA GLY A 225 21.61 -7.39 23.87
C GLY A 225 21.05 -6.43 22.82
N ASP A 226 20.90 -6.86 21.57
CA ASP A 226 20.27 -6.06 20.52
C ASP A 226 18.86 -5.62 20.97
N SER A 227 18.57 -4.33 20.87
CA SER A 227 17.29 -3.76 21.32
C SER A 227 16.73 -2.72 20.36
N GLY A 228 15.42 -2.56 20.36
CA GLY A 228 14.73 -1.61 19.50
C GLY A 228 13.21 -1.72 19.60
N TRP A 229 12.54 -1.21 18.58
CA TRP A 229 11.08 -1.00 18.58
C TRP A 229 10.35 -1.76 17.49
N PHE A 230 10.88 -1.75 16.26
CA PHE A 230 10.26 -2.39 15.11
C PHE A 230 11.30 -2.94 14.13
N MET A 231 11.03 -4.11 13.53
CA MET A 231 11.80 -4.62 12.39
C MET A 231 11.02 -5.65 11.56
N VAL A 232 11.38 -5.76 10.30
CA VAL A 232 10.92 -6.83 9.40
C VAL A 232 12.12 -7.69 8.99
N VAL A 233 12.16 -8.93 9.47
CA VAL A 233 13.26 -9.86 9.24
C VAL A 233 12.96 -10.70 8.00
N GLN A 234 13.76 -10.56 6.95
CA GLN A 234 13.66 -11.39 5.74
C GLN A 234 14.48 -12.68 5.83
N SER A 235 15.54 -12.69 6.64
CA SER A 235 16.43 -13.84 6.85
C SER A 235 17.08 -13.75 8.21
N SER A 236 17.35 -14.88 8.86
CA SER A 236 17.90 -14.93 10.22
C SER A 236 19.42 -14.81 10.29
N TYR A 237 19.90 -14.27 11.40
CA TYR A 237 21.26 -14.31 11.88
C TYR A 237 21.29 -14.67 13.37
N CYS A 238 20.44 -14.02 14.16
CA CYS A 238 20.27 -14.31 15.57
C CYS A 238 19.26 -15.45 15.78
N PRO A 239 19.41 -16.26 16.85
CA PRO A 239 18.47 -17.36 17.12
C PRO A 239 17.01 -16.91 17.24
N PHE A 240 16.74 -15.73 17.83
CA PHE A 240 15.38 -15.20 17.93
C PHE A 240 14.74 -14.88 16.57
N GLU A 241 15.54 -14.76 15.50
CA GLU A 241 15.09 -14.49 14.14
C GLU A 241 14.75 -15.77 13.36
N GLU A 242 15.06 -16.95 13.89
CA GLU A 242 14.83 -18.27 13.24
C GLU A 242 13.35 -18.69 13.31
N ILE A 243 12.45 -17.75 13.01
CA ILE A 243 11.02 -17.98 12.91
C ILE A 243 10.67 -18.18 11.44
N LEU A 244 10.10 -19.35 11.13
CA LEU A 244 9.63 -19.68 9.79
C LEU A 244 8.11 -19.81 9.75
N PRO A 245 7.47 -19.43 8.64
CA PRO A 245 8.11 -18.87 7.45
C PRO A 245 8.49 -17.39 7.60
N ALA A 246 9.47 -16.91 6.82
CA ALA A 246 9.88 -15.50 6.73
C ALA A 246 9.19 -14.79 5.53
N PRO A 247 9.05 -13.45 5.47
CA PRO A 247 9.55 -12.48 6.44
C PRO A 247 8.75 -12.50 7.75
N VAL A 248 9.37 -12.06 8.84
CA VAL A 248 8.78 -11.98 10.18
C VAL A 248 8.77 -10.55 10.66
N ILE A 249 7.62 -10.09 11.15
CA ILE A 249 7.44 -8.72 11.62
C ILE A 249 7.58 -8.73 13.14
N PHE A 250 8.66 -8.17 13.66
CA PHE A 250 8.88 -8.00 15.09
C PHE A 250 8.53 -6.57 15.53
N TYR A 251 7.96 -6.48 16.72
CA TYR A 251 7.70 -5.20 17.37
C TYR A 251 7.87 -5.32 18.89
N SER A 252 8.09 -4.18 19.54
CA SER A 252 7.98 -4.09 21.00
C SER A 252 6.50 -4.01 21.41
N PRO A 253 5.99 -4.97 22.19
CA PRO A 253 4.62 -4.92 22.72
C PRO A 253 4.45 -3.89 23.85
N GLU A 254 5.55 -3.37 24.38
CA GLU A 254 5.58 -2.35 25.42
C GLU A 254 5.50 -0.94 24.83
N ASN A 255 5.33 0.09 25.67
CA ASN A 255 5.42 1.50 25.27
C ASN A 255 6.88 2.00 25.14
N LEU A 256 7.87 1.10 25.17
CA LEU A 256 9.30 1.41 25.14
C LEU A 256 10.05 0.44 24.21
N GLN A 257 11.34 0.68 23.95
CA GLN A 257 12.19 -0.32 23.30
C GLN A 257 12.30 -1.60 24.14
N VAL A 258 12.56 -2.73 23.48
CA VAL A 258 12.79 -4.03 24.12
C VAL A 258 14.06 -4.67 23.64
N ILE A 259 14.61 -5.57 24.47
CA ILE A 259 15.62 -6.55 24.03
C ILE A 259 14.91 -7.56 23.14
N TRP A 260 15.37 -7.72 21.90
CA TRP A 260 14.70 -8.54 20.90
C TRP A 260 14.57 -10.00 21.33
N ASN A 261 15.64 -10.54 21.90
CA ASN A 261 15.72 -11.93 22.32
C ASN A 261 14.72 -12.31 23.44
N ASP A 262 14.34 -11.34 24.27
CA ASP A 262 13.64 -11.64 25.53
C ASP A 262 12.18 -11.18 25.52
N ASN A 263 11.89 -10.03 24.89
CA ASN A 263 10.65 -9.30 25.15
C ASN A 263 9.93 -8.84 23.86
N SER A 264 10.37 -9.28 22.68
CA SER A 264 9.71 -8.92 21.42
C SER A 264 8.51 -9.82 21.09
N GLU A 265 7.58 -9.28 20.31
CA GLU A 265 6.46 -10.04 19.76
C GLU A 265 6.46 -10.02 18.23
N THR A 266 5.82 -11.02 17.63
CA THR A 266 5.56 -11.07 16.18
C THR A 266 4.14 -10.64 15.84
N ALA A 267 3.98 -10.09 14.63
CA ALA A 267 2.72 -9.65 14.06
C ALA A 267 2.38 -10.40 12.75
N ASP A 268 1.10 -10.33 12.36
CA ASP A 268 0.57 -11.08 11.21
C ASP A 268 0.78 -10.33 9.88
N SER A 269 0.68 -9.00 9.91
CA SER A 269 0.82 -8.17 8.70
C SER A 269 1.21 -6.73 8.99
N MET A 270 1.76 -6.04 7.98
CA MET A 270 1.96 -4.60 7.98
C MET A 270 1.34 -3.97 6.74
N ALA A 271 0.98 -2.70 6.84
CA ALA A 271 0.52 -1.90 5.71
C ALA A 271 1.07 -0.47 5.80
N ILE A 272 1.37 0.11 4.63
CA ILE A 272 1.85 1.48 4.46
C ILE A 272 0.82 2.25 3.65
N PHE A 273 0.50 3.45 4.13
CA PHE A 273 -0.47 4.34 3.54
C PHE A 273 0.13 5.74 3.38
N ILE A 274 -0.38 6.52 2.42
CA ILE A 274 -0.01 7.93 2.25
C ILE A 274 -1.23 8.83 2.38
N ARG A 275 -1.06 10.05 2.89
CA ARG A 275 -2.00 11.15 2.73
C ARG A 275 -1.41 12.13 1.73
N LEU A 276 -2.17 12.50 0.72
CA LEU A 276 -1.77 13.52 -0.24
C LEU A 276 -2.18 14.91 0.27
N ASN A 277 -1.35 15.91 0.00
CA ASN A 277 -1.68 17.33 0.12
C ASN A 277 -2.38 17.73 -1.18
N LEU A 278 -3.71 17.86 -1.13
CA LEU A 278 -4.55 18.30 -2.25
C LEU A 278 -4.88 19.78 -2.14
#